data_AF-A0A8S0FPC0-F1
#
_entry.id   AF-A0A8S0FPC0-F1
#
_cell.length_a   1.000
_cell.length_b   1.000
_cell.length_c   1.000
_cell.angle_alpha   90.00
_cell.angle_beta   90.00
_cell.angle_gamma   90.00
#
_symmetry.space_group_name_H-M   'P 1'
#
loop_
_entity.id
_entity.type
_entity.pdbx_description
1 polymer ?
#
loop_
_entity_poly.entity_id
_entity_poly.type
_entity_poly.pdbx_seq_one_letter_code
_entity_poly.pdbx_strand_id
1 'polypeptide(L)'
;MISTSVKAQALGVAIDDINDTLQTAWGSSYVNDFMDRGRVKKVYVQAAAPYRMLPDDINLWYVRNKDGGMVPFSAFATSRWETGSPRLERYNGYSAVEIVGEAAPGVSTGTAMDIMESLVKQLPNGFGLEWTAMSYQERLSGAQAPALYAISLLVVFLCLAALYESWSVPVVLGNAGRAAGGYRRAAGNLDARAGKRCLLPGGPVNGHWFIGEKRHPDRRVC
;
A
#
# COMPACT_ATOMS: atom_id res chain seq x y z
N MET A 1 -19.45 14.00 -14.20
CA MET A 1 -20.76 14.32 -14.81
C MET A 1 -21.37 15.49 -14.05
N ILE A 2 -21.79 16.57 -14.72
CA ILE A 2 -22.48 17.69 -14.07
C ILE A 2 -23.92 17.71 -14.58
N SER A 3 -24.88 17.38 -13.70
CA SER A 3 -26.28 17.75 -13.92
C SER A 3 -26.46 19.20 -13.45
N THR A 4 -27.02 20.05 -14.30
CA THR A 4 -27.32 21.43 -13.88
C THR A 4 -28.67 21.41 -13.18
N SER A 5 -28.68 21.51 -11.84
CA SER A 5 -29.90 21.45 -11.01
C SER A 5 -31.01 22.38 -11.48
N VAL A 6 -30.65 23.58 -11.95
CA VAL A 6 -31.59 24.58 -12.49
C VAL A 6 -32.31 24.10 -13.76
N LYS A 7 -31.60 23.44 -14.68
CA LYS A 7 -32.19 22.94 -15.94
C LYS A 7 -33.14 21.77 -15.67
N ALA A 8 -32.76 20.86 -14.78
CA ALA A 8 -33.60 19.73 -14.38
C ALA A 8 -34.90 20.22 -13.71
N GLN A 9 -34.80 21.19 -12.80
CA GLN A 9 -35.96 21.79 -12.13
C GLN A 9 -36.88 22.55 -13.09
N ALA A 10 -36.33 23.26 -14.07
CA ALA A 10 -37.12 23.96 -15.10
C ALA A 10 -37.91 22.99 -15.99
N LEU A 11 -37.38 21.79 -16.21
CA LEU A 11 -38.06 20.69 -16.92
C LEU A 11 -38.94 19.85 -15.98
N GLY A 12 -39.11 20.30 -14.74
CA GLY A 12 -39.94 19.69 -13.69
C GLY A 12 -39.44 18.33 -13.18
N VAL A 13 -38.27 17.85 -13.60
CA VAL A 13 -37.70 16.58 -13.16
C VAL A 13 -37.13 16.70 -11.74
N ALA A 14 -37.44 15.76 -10.84
CA ALA A 14 -36.86 15.73 -9.51
C ALA A 14 -35.40 15.23 -9.55
N ILE A 15 -34.53 15.79 -8.69
CA ILE A 15 -33.11 15.39 -8.65
C ILE A 15 -32.97 13.95 -8.12
N ASP A 16 -33.86 13.54 -7.21
CA ASP A 16 -33.87 12.17 -6.68
C ASP A 16 -34.19 11.15 -7.79
N ASP A 17 -35.22 11.40 -8.61
CA ASP A 17 -35.55 10.55 -9.76
C ASP A 17 -34.38 10.43 -10.77
N ILE A 18 -33.61 11.51 -10.96
CA ILE A 18 -32.42 11.51 -11.83
C ILE A 18 -31.32 10.61 -11.25
N ASN A 19 -31.05 10.73 -9.95
CA ASN A 19 -30.03 9.92 -9.29
C ASN A 19 -30.43 8.45 -9.23
N ASP A 20 -31.69 8.15 -8.91
CA ASP A 20 -32.21 6.78 -8.82
C ASP A 20 -32.19 6.07 -10.18
N THR A 21 -32.58 6.77 -11.25
CA THR A 21 -32.52 6.23 -12.61
C THR A 21 -31.07 5.98 -13.06
N LEU A 22 -30.16 6.93 -12.81
CA LEU A 22 -28.73 6.78 -13.13
C LEU A 22 -28.08 5.64 -12.33
N GLN A 23 -28.36 5.56 -11.02
CA GLN A 23 -27.83 4.52 -10.14
C GLN A 23 -28.35 3.14 -10.53
N THR A 24 -29.65 3.01 -10.85
CA THR A 24 -30.23 1.75 -11.29
C THR A 24 -29.67 1.30 -12.64
N ALA A 25 -29.53 2.22 -13.60
CA ALA A 25 -29.05 1.90 -14.94
C ALA A 25 -27.56 1.49 -14.96
N TRP A 26 -26.65 2.26 -14.34
CA TRP A 26 -25.20 1.97 -14.37
C TRP A 26 -24.70 1.21 -13.15
N GLY A 27 -25.17 1.58 -11.96
CA GLY A 27 -24.69 1.07 -10.67
C GLY A 27 -25.34 -0.23 -10.18
N SER A 28 -26.43 -0.67 -10.82
CA SER A 28 -27.30 -1.76 -10.37
C SER A 28 -27.99 -1.44 -9.04
N SER A 29 -29.31 -1.61 -9.00
CA SER A 29 -30.10 -1.42 -7.78
C SER A 29 -30.51 -2.76 -7.18
N TYR A 30 -30.27 -2.92 -5.89
CA TYR A 30 -30.82 -4.04 -5.13
C TYR A 30 -32.28 -3.74 -4.81
N VAL A 31 -33.20 -4.62 -5.22
CA VAL A 31 -34.63 -4.41 -5.00
C VAL A 31 -35.12 -5.24 -3.83
N ASN A 32 -34.91 -6.57 -3.89
CA ASN A 32 -35.45 -7.51 -2.92
C ASN A 32 -34.70 -8.83 -2.96
N ASP A 33 -35.04 -9.72 -2.03
CA ASP A 33 -34.59 -11.10 -1.99
C ASP A 33 -35.69 -12.05 -2.48
N PHE A 34 -35.28 -13.08 -3.23
CA PHE A 34 -36.16 -14.13 -3.75
C PHE A 34 -35.66 -15.52 -3.33
N MET A 35 -36.58 -16.44 -3.03
CA MET A 35 -36.24 -17.81 -2.64
C MET A 35 -36.18 -18.72 -3.86
N ASP A 36 -35.00 -19.23 -4.17
CA ASP A 36 -34.78 -20.21 -5.25
C ASP A 36 -34.16 -21.50 -4.69
N ARG A 37 -34.89 -22.62 -4.82
CA ARG A 37 -34.47 -23.96 -4.38
C ARG A 37 -33.93 -23.99 -2.94
N GLY A 38 -34.63 -23.34 -2.01
CA GLY A 38 -34.28 -23.30 -0.59
C GLY A 38 -33.11 -22.36 -0.24
N ARG A 39 -32.63 -21.55 -1.19
CA ARG A 39 -31.62 -20.51 -0.95
C ARG A 39 -32.19 -19.13 -1.24
N VAL A 40 -31.93 -18.19 -0.35
CA VAL A 40 -32.26 -16.78 -0.57
C VAL A 40 -31.23 -16.18 -1.55
N LYS A 41 -31.72 -15.60 -2.64
CA LYS A 41 -30.92 -14.93 -3.66
C LYS A 41 -31.34 -13.48 -3.78
N LYS A 42 -30.35 -12.59 -3.92
CA LYS A 42 -30.58 -11.16 -4.15
C LYS A 42 -31.06 -10.90 -5.56
N VAL A 43 -32.07 -10.05 -5.70
CA VAL A 43 -32.59 -9.57 -6.98
C VAL A 43 -32.02 -8.18 -7.24
N TYR A 44 -31.32 -8.07 -8.36
CA TYR A 44 -30.75 -6.82 -8.84
C TYR A 44 -31.43 -6.39 -10.14
N VAL A 45 -31.66 -5.09 -10.28
CA VAL A 45 -32.15 -4.47 -11.51
C VAL A 45 -31.04 -3.60 -12.08
N GLN A 46 -30.69 -3.85 -13.34
CA GLN A 46 -29.68 -3.08 -14.06
C GLN A 46 -30.08 -2.97 -15.54
N ALA A 47 -29.61 -1.91 -16.19
CA ALA A 47 -29.66 -1.82 -17.64
C ALA A 47 -28.89 -2.97 -18.31
N ALA A 48 -29.44 -3.47 -19.41
CA ALA A 48 -28.71 -4.41 -20.27
C ALA A 48 -27.43 -3.75 -20.82
N ALA A 49 -26.38 -4.55 -20.99
CA ALA A 49 -25.05 -4.13 -21.41
C ALA A 49 -25.02 -3.11 -22.58
N PRO A 50 -25.71 -3.30 -23.72
CA PRO A 50 -25.61 -2.38 -24.85
C PRO A 50 -26.13 -0.96 -24.60
N TYR A 51 -26.82 -0.70 -23.49
CA TYR A 51 -27.38 0.62 -23.16
C TYR A 51 -26.57 1.37 -22.08
N ARG A 52 -25.34 0.93 -21.80
CA ARG A 52 -24.48 1.49 -20.74
C ARG A 52 -22.97 1.34 -21.00
N MET A 53 -22.55 1.14 -22.25
CA MET A 53 -21.14 0.92 -22.59
C MET A 53 -20.43 2.23 -22.92
N LEU A 54 -21.10 3.11 -23.65
CA LEU A 54 -20.54 4.39 -24.09
C LEU A 54 -21.13 5.54 -23.27
N PRO A 55 -20.39 6.65 -23.11
CA PRO A 55 -20.93 7.87 -22.53
C PRO A 55 -22.17 8.40 -23.25
N ASP A 56 -22.27 8.18 -24.57
CA ASP A 56 -23.38 8.65 -25.40
C ASP A 56 -24.68 7.85 -25.17
N ASP A 57 -24.58 6.63 -24.62
CA ASP A 57 -25.73 5.79 -24.30
C ASP A 57 -26.64 6.44 -23.24
N ILE A 58 -26.12 7.44 -22.51
CA ILE A 58 -26.91 8.20 -21.55
C ILE A 58 -28.11 8.91 -22.19
N ASN A 59 -28.01 9.24 -23.48
CA ASN A 59 -29.06 9.92 -24.23
C ASN A 59 -30.27 9.02 -24.52
N LEU A 60 -30.11 7.70 -24.40
CA LEU A 60 -31.19 6.72 -24.57
C LEU A 60 -32.10 6.62 -23.34
N TRP A 61 -31.68 7.20 -22.21
CA TRP A 61 -32.41 7.17 -20.96
C TRP A 61 -33.31 8.39 -20.82
N TYR A 62 -34.49 8.14 -20.26
CA TYR A 62 -35.51 9.15 -20.02
C TYR A 62 -35.98 9.09 -18.57
N VAL A 63 -36.21 10.27 -17.99
CA VAL A 63 -36.75 10.42 -16.64
C VAL A 63 -38.14 11.03 -16.74
N ARG A 64 -39.04 10.59 -15.88
CA ARG A 64 -40.40 11.12 -15.82
C ARG A 64 -40.40 12.49 -15.12
N ASN A 65 -41.05 13.47 -15.74
CA ASN A 65 -41.36 14.77 -15.15
C ASN A 65 -42.67 14.67 -14.31
N LYS A 66 -42.87 15.58 -13.35
CA LYS A 66 -44.12 15.81 -12.59
C LYS A 66 -45.36 15.88 -13.48
N ASP A 67 -45.24 16.44 -14.68
CA ASP A 67 -46.35 16.54 -15.65
C ASP A 67 -46.60 15.23 -16.41
N GLY A 68 -45.91 14.15 -16.05
CA GLY A 68 -46.04 12.82 -16.67
C GLY A 68 -45.25 12.63 -17.97
N GLY A 69 -44.69 13.70 -18.53
CA GLY A 69 -43.83 13.66 -19.72
C GLY A 69 -42.48 12.97 -19.46
N MET A 70 -41.87 12.41 -20.51
CA MET A 70 -40.54 11.80 -20.44
C MET A 70 -39.49 12.78 -20.98
N VAL A 71 -38.48 13.09 -20.18
CA VAL A 71 -37.42 14.03 -20.51
C VAL A 71 -36.09 13.27 -20.70
N PRO A 72 -35.41 13.42 -21.85
CA PRO A 72 -34.12 12.76 -22.08
C PRO A 72 -33.02 13.40 -21.24
N PHE A 73 -32.02 12.62 -20.84
CA PHE A 73 -30.87 13.13 -20.07
C PHE A 73 -30.08 14.23 -20.80
N SER A 74 -30.06 14.21 -22.14
CA SER A 74 -29.40 15.24 -22.97
C SER A 74 -29.94 16.66 -22.74
N ALA A 75 -31.19 16.80 -22.25
CA ALA A 75 -31.80 18.10 -22.02
C ALA A 75 -31.22 18.85 -20.80
N PHE A 76 -30.65 18.12 -19.82
CA PHE A 76 -30.22 18.70 -18.54
C PHE A 76 -28.86 18.22 -18.02
N ALA A 77 -28.27 17.17 -18.60
CA ALA A 77 -26.98 16.62 -18.21
C ALA A 77 -25.92 16.79 -19.30
N THR A 78 -24.67 16.98 -18.88
CA THR A 78 -23.50 17.00 -19.77
C THR A 78 -22.42 16.07 -19.25
N SER A 79 -21.78 15.35 -20.17
CA SER A 79 -20.63 14.48 -19.87
C SER A 79 -19.32 15.21 -20.15
N ARG A 80 -18.31 14.93 -19.34
CA ARG A 80 -16.93 15.35 -19.57
C ARG A 80 -15.99 14.31 -18.98
N TRP A 81 -14.84 14.16 -19.62
CA TRP A 81 -13.77 13.32 -19.10
C TRP A 81 -13.00 14.08 -18.04
N GLU A 82 -12.80 13.43 -16.89
CA GLU A 82 -11.94 13.91 -15.82
C GLU A 82 -10.97 12.79 -15.45
N THR A 83 -9.75 13.18 -15.07
CA THR A 83 -8.77 12.24 -14.53
C THR A 83 -8.87 12.28 -13.02
N GLY A 84 -9.04 11.10 -12.40
CA GLY A 84 -9.07 10.94 -10.95
C GLY A 84 -8.41 9.63 -10.55
N SER A 85 -7.94 9.53 -9.30
CA SER A 85 -7.36 8.27 -8.81
C SER A 85 -8.47 7.22 -8.61
N PRO A 86 -8.36 6.03 -9.21
CA PRO A 86 -9.34 4.95 -9.01
C PRO A 86 -9.28 4.38 -7.58
N ARG A 87 -8.17 4.59 -6.87
CA ARG A 87 -7.97 4.16 -5.50
C ARG A 87 -7.30 5.27 -4.69
N LEU A 88 -7.91 5.65 -3.57
CA LEU A 88 -7.30 6.54 -2.60
C LEU A 88 -6.77 5.67 -1.46
N GLU A 89 -5.46 5.43 -1.46
CA GLU A 89 -4.80 4.74 -0.38
C GLU A 89 -4.56 5.68 0.80
N ARG A 90 -4.75 5.15 2.00
CA ARG A 90 -4.52 5.88 3.24
C ARG A 90 -3.77 5.01 4.22
N TYR A 91 -2.76 5.59 4.85
CA TYR A 91 -2.02 4.97 5.94
C TYR A 91 -2.10 5.87 7.17
N ASN A 92 -2.49 5.32 8.32
CA ASN A 92 -2.69 6.06 9.58
C ASN A 92 -3.55 7.34 9.44
N GLY A 93 -4.55 7.31 8.54
CA GLY A 93 -5.45 8.45 8.29
C GLY A 93 -4.91 9.52 7.33
N TYR A 94 -3.65 9.42 6.90
CA TYR A 94 -3.05 10.28 5.89
C TYR A 94 -3.17 9.68 4.49
N SER A 95 -3.22 10.53 3.46
CA SER A 95 -3.12 10.08 2.07
C SER A 95 -1.71 9.55 1.85
N ALA A 96 -1.61 8.29 1.44
CA ALA A 96 -0.34 7.61 1.28
C ALA A 96 -0.36 6.73 0.05
N VAL A 97 0.82 6.43 -0.46
CA VAL A 97 1.03 5.50 -1.56
C VAL A 97 1.83 4.32 -1.04
N GLU A 98 1.33 3.12 -1.29
CA GLU A 98 2.07 1.89 -1.04
C GLU A 98 3.18 1.72 -2.08
N ILE A 99 4.41 1.57 -1.60
CA ILE A 99 5.58 1.17 -2.37
C ILE A 99 6.02 -0.17 -1.85
N VAL A 100 6.18 -1.15 -2.73
CA VAL A 100 6.67 -2.48 -2.39
C VAL A 100 7.97 -2.70 -3.13
N GLY A 101 8.96 -3.24 -2.45
CA GLY A 101 10.28 -3.45 -3.04
C GLY A 101 11.13 -4.41 -2.23
N GLU A 102 12.05 -5.06 -2.93
CA GLU A 102 13.02 -5.98 -2.35
C GLU A 102 14.44 -5.42 -2.47
N ALA A 103 15.33 -5.87 -1.58
CA ALA A 103 16.75 -5.51 -1.67
C ALA A 103 17.40 -6.12 -2.92
N ALA A 104 18.37 -5.40 -3.50
CA ALA A 104 19.14 -5.93 -4.61
C ALA A 104 19.94 -7.20 -4.18
N PRO A 105 20.19 -8.16 -5.08
CA PRO A 105 20.96 -9.35 -4.76
C PRO A 105 22.34 -9.02 -4.16
N GLY A 106 22.66 -9.61 -3.01
CA GLY A 106 23.92 -9.36 -2.30
C GLY A 106 23.93 -8.14 -1.38
N VAL A 107 22.81 -7.41 -1.27
CA VAL A 107 22.62 -6.29 -0.34
C VAL A 107 21.66 -6.71 0.77
N SER A 108 21.91 -6.26 2.00
CA SER A 108 21.01 -6.53 3.12
C SER A 108 19.73 -5.69 3.02
N THR A 109 18.64 -6.20 3.57
CA THR A 109 17.35 -5.51 3.70
C THR A 109 17.48 -4.21 4.50
N GLY A 110 18.25 -4.20 5.58
CA GLY A 110 18.56 -2.97 6.33
C GLY A 110 19.24 -1.88 5.48
N THR A 111 20.21 -2.24 4.63
CA THR A 111 20.84 -1.27 3.72
C THR A 111 19.85 -0.75 2.67
N ALA A 112 18.94 -1.59 2.17
CA ALA A 112 17.89 -1.14 1.27
C ALA A 112 16.93 -0.15 1.96
N MET A 113 16.60 -0.39 3.24
CA MET A 113 15.80 0.53 4.05
C MET A 113 16.49 1.89 4.23
N ASP A 114 17.78 1.91 4.55
CA ASP A 114 18.55 3.15 4.70
C ASP A 114 18.61 3.96 3.39
N ILE A 115 18.77 3.27 2.25
CA ILE A 115 18.76 3.90 0.92
C ILE A 115 17.39 4.51 0.64
N MET A 116 16.31 3.78 0.90
CA MET A 116 14.95 4.31 0.72
C MET A 116 14.70 5.55 1.58
N GLU A 117 15.16 5.57 2.85
CA GLU A 117 15.10 6.77 3.68
C GLU A 117 15.90 7.94 3.09
N SER A 118 17.05 7.66 2.47
CA SER A 118 17.85 8.68 1.78
C SER A 118 17.16 9.23 0.53
N LEU A 119 16.41 8.40 -0.20
CA LEU A 119 15.64 8.80 -1.37
C LEU A 119 14.44 9.66 -0.96
N VAL A 120 13.72 9.27 0.10
CA VAL A 120 12.57 10.05 0.60
C VAL A 120 12.99 11.45 1.06
N LYS A 121 14.20 11.60 1.62
CA LYS A 121 14.74 12.93 1.98
C LYS A 121 14.95 13.86 0.79
N GLN A 122 14.99 13.34 -0.44
CA GLN A 122 15.11 14.15 -1.66
C GLN A 122 13.75 14.63 -2.20
N LEU A 123 12.63 14.09 -1.68
CA LEU A 123 11.30 14.54 -2.08
C LEU A 123 10.99 15.92 -1.48
N PRO A 124 10.06 16.68 -2.09
CA PRO A 124 9.61 17.95 -1.55
C PRO A 124 9.16 17.84 -0.09
N ASN A 125 9.37 18.92 0.67
CA ASN A 125 8.88 18.99 2.05
C ASN A 125 7.38 18.73 2.09
N GLY A 126 6.96 17.81 2.94
CA GLY A 126 5.58 17.33 2.97
C GLY A 126 5.50 15.82 2.93
N PHE A 127 6.47 15.10 2.35
CA PHE A 127 6.44 13.63 2.39
C PHE A 127 7.08 13.06 3.66
N GLY A 128 6.36 12.17 4.33
CA GLY A 128 6.84 11.30 5.38
C GLY A 128 6.92 9.86 4.87
N LEU A 129 7.86 9.09 5.42
CA LEU A 129 7.97 7.67 5.18
C LEU A 129 7.59 6.92 6.46
N GLU A 130 6.79 5.88 6.30
CA GLU A 130 6.44 4.98 7.39
C GLU A 130 6.61 3.52 6.93
N TRP A 131 7.29 2.74 7.75
CA TRP A 131 7.50 1.32 7.51
C TRP A 131 6.34 0.53 8.10
N THR A 132 5.92 -0.54 7.40
CA THR A 132 4.81 -1.40 7.87
C THR A 132 5.20 -2.87 7.81
N ALA A 133 4.40 -3.75 8.43
CA ALA A 133 4.58 -5.19 8.39
C ALA A 133 6.01 -5.68 8.73
N MET A 134 6.61 -6.50 7.87
CA MET A 134 7.91 -7.16 8.08
C MET A 134 9.04 -6.15 8.30
N SER A 135 9.02 -5.10 7.51
CA SER A 135 9.92 -3.97 7.54
C SER A 135 9.92 -3.20 8.85
N TYR A 136 8.71 -3.01 9.41
CA TYR A 136 8.54 -2.40 10.71
C TYR A 136 9.13 -3.28 11.83
N GLN A 137 8.90 -4.59 11.75
CA GLN A 137 9.47 -5.56 12.68
C GLN A 137 10.99 -5.63 12.57
N GLU A 138 11.56 -5.60 11.37
CA GLU A 138 13.00 -5.58 11.14
C GLU A 138 13.65 -4.35 11.82
N ARG A 139 13.01 -3.18 11.72
CA ARG A 139 13.48 -1.95 12.39
C ARG A 139 13.44 -2.06 13.92
N LEU A 140 12.40 -2.68 14.47
CA LEU A 140 12.27 -2.87 15.93
C LEU A 140 13.26 -3.92 16.46
N SER A 141 13.38 -5.05 15.78
CA SER A 141 14.22 -6.18 16.20
C SER A 141 15.71 -5.93 15.98
N GLY A 142 16.09 -5.17 14.95
CA GLY A 142 17.49 -4.88 14.62
C GLY A 142 18.26 -4.18 15.75
N ALA A 143 17.58 -3.37 16.58
CA ALA A 143 18.21 -2.63 17.67
C ALA A 143 18.47 -3.46 18.95
N GLN A 144 17.84 -4.62 19.11
CA GLN A 144 17.88 -5.38 20.37
C GLN A 144 19.06 -6.36 20.47
N ALA A 145 19.56 -6.87 19.34
CA ALA A 145 20.60 -7.90 19.33
C ALA A 145 21.89 -7.49 20.07
N PRO A 146 22.46 -6.27 19.89
CA PRO A 146 23.68 -5.87 20.60
C PRO A 146 23.51 -5.80 22.11
N ALA A 147 22.34 -5.34 22.58
CA ALA A 147 22.05 -5.23 24.01
C ALA A 147 21.96 -6.61 24.68
N LEU A 148 21.32 -7.57 24.00
CA LEU A 148 21.26 -8.96 24.48
C LEU A 148 22.65 -9.60 24.54
N TYR A 149 23.50 -9.37 23.54
CA TYR A 149 24.89 -9.85 23.58
C TYR A 149 25.69 -9.21 24.71
N ALA A 150 25.56 -7.91 24.94
CA ALA A 150 26.24 -7.21 26.02
C ALA A 150 25.86 -7.78 27.40
N ILE A 151 24.57 -8.02 27.64
CA ILE A 151 24.09 -8.63 28.89
C ILE A 151 24.61 -10.07 29.02
N SER A 152 24.57 -10.86 27.94
CA SER A 152 25.07 -12.24 27.98
C SER A 152 26.57 -12.31 28.31
N LEU A 153 27.40 -11.44 27.71
CA LEU A 153 28.84 -11.36 27.98
C LEU A 153 29.13 -10.89 29.39
N LEU A 154 28.34 -9.95 29.92
CA LEU A 154 28.46 -9.50 31.30
C LEU A 154 28.18 -10.65 32.29
N VAL A 155 27.13 -11.42 32.07
CA VAL A 155 26.78 -12.57 32.93
C VAL A 155 27.86 -13.64 32.88
N VAL A 156 28.36 -13.99 31.68
CA VAL A 156 29.47 -14.95 31.53
C VAL A 156 30.73 -14.45 32.24
N PHE A 157 31.05 -13.17 32.10
CA PHE A 157 32.18 -12.54 32.80
C PHE A 157 32.04 -12.65 34.33
N LEU A 158 30.85 -12.34 34.88
CA LEU A 158 30.58 -12.46 36.32
C LEU A 158 30.69 -13.91 36.81
N CYS A 159 30.18 -14.88 36.05
CA CYS A 159 30.31 -16.30 36.41
C CYS A 159 31.77 -16.77 36.43
N LEU A 160 32.58 -16.35 35.46
CA LEU A 160 34.01 -16.66 35.44
C LEU A 160 34.77 -15.96 36.58
N ALA A 161 34.47 -14.69 36.84
CA ALA A 161 35.09 -13.95 37.94
C ALA A 161 34.80 -14.60 39.30
N ALA A 162 33.57 -15.08 39.51
CA ALA A 162 33.18 -15.79 40.73
C ALA A 162 33.86 -17.16 40.86
N LEU A 163 34.02 -17.91 39.76
CA LEU A 163 34.65 -19.23 39.77
C LEU A 163 36.17 -19.17 40.03
N TYR A 164 36.86 -18.18 39.44
CA TYR A 164 38.31 -18.03 39.56
C TYR A 164 38.74 -17.15 40.73
N GLU A 165 37.79 -16.66 41.55
CA GLU A 165 38.02 -15.77 42.69
C GLU A 165 38.84 -14.51 42.34
N SER A 166 38.90 -14.18 41.05
CA SER A 166 39.81 -13.19 40.49
C SER A 166 39.18 -12.47 39.30
N TRP A 167 39.16 -11.14 39.38
CA TRP A 167 38.67 -10.24 38.34
C TRP A 167 39.60 -10.17 37.11
N SER A 168 40.80 -10.74 37.22
CA SER A 168 41.91 -10.54 36.25
C SER A 168 41.97 -11.64 35.18
N VAL A 169 41.54 -12.86 35.50
CA VAL A 169 41.59 -14.03 34.59
C VAL A 169 40.58 -13.91 33.42
N PRO A 170 39.32 -13.47 33.62
CA PRO A 170 38.34 -13.38 32.54
C PRO A 170 38.63 -12.27 31.51
N VAL A 171 39.30 -11.18 31.93
CA VAL A 171 39.66 -10.04 31.04
C VAL A 171 40.71 -10.47 30.01
N VAL A 172 41.64 -11.36 30.36
CA VAL A 172 42.69 -11.85 29.45
C VAL A 172 42.10 -12.74 28.34
N LEU A 173 41.13 -13.61 28.66
CA LEU A 173 40.44 -14.45 27.68
C LEU A 173 39.54 -13.65 26.73
N GLY A 174 38.85 -12.61 27.24
CA GLY A 174 38.05 -11.71 26.40
C GLY A 174 38.89 -10.96 25.35
N ASN A 175 40.13 -10.60 25.69
CA ASN A 175 41.06 -9.94 24.76
C ASN A 175 41.74 -10.93 23.79
N ALA A 176 41.87 -12.21 24.13
CA ALA A 176 42.42 -13.24 23.25
C ALA A 176 41.52 -13.52 22.03
N GLY A 177 40.21 -13.32 22.15
CA GLY A 177 39.26 -13.44 21.02
C GLY A 177 39.47 -12.41 19.91
N ARG A 178 40.07 -11.25 20.21
CA ARG A 178 40.42 -10.23 19.20
C ARG A 178 41.66 -10.59 18.37
N ALA A 179 42.50 -11.53 18.81
CA ALA A 179 43.72 -11.92 18.11
C ALA A 179 43.53 -13.04 17.07
N ALA A 180 42.38 -13.71 17.04
CA ALA A 180 42.12 -14.82 16.12
C ALA A 180 41.55 -14.41 14.73
N GLY A 181 41.39 -13.10 14.46
CA GLY A 181 40.91 -12.59 13.16
C GLY A 181 41.99 -12.44 12.08
N GLY A 182 43.27 -12.71 12.41
CA GLY A 182 44.41 -12.40 11.55
C GLY A 182 44.88 -13.50 10.58
N TYR A 183 44.28 -14.69 10.59
CA TYR A 183 44.74 -15.83 9.76
C TYR A 183 43.70 -16.25 8.72
N ARG A 184 43.39 -15.35 7.77
CA ARG A 184 42.65 -15.70 6.55
C ARG A 184 43.16 -14.91 5.34
N ARG A 185 44.43 -15.12 5.00
CA ARG A 185 45.00 -14.82 3.67
C ARG A 185 45.93 -15.96 3.26
N ALA A 186 45.38 -16.98 2.60
CA ALA A 186 46.07 -17.83 1.61
C ALA A 186 45.19 -19.06 1.28
N ALA A 187 44.23 -18.87 0.38
CA ALA A 187 43.62 -19.90 -0.47
C ALA A 187 42.72 -19.09 -1.42
N GLY A 188 43.16 -18.74 -2.62
CA GLY A 188 43.42 -19.66 -3.70
C GLY A 188 42.70 -19.04 -4.89
N ASN A 189 43.43 -18.21 -5.64
CA ASN A 189 43.00 -17.75 -6.95
C ASN A 189 43.17 -18.95 -7.89
N LEU A 190 42.08 -19.65 -8.16
CA LEU A 190 41.98 -20.66 -9.22
C LEU A 190 40.59 -20.55 -9.83
N ASP A 191 40.58 -19.99 -11.05
CA ASP A 191 39.76 -20.35 -12.20
C ASP A 191 38.34 -20.92 -11.94
N ALA A 192 37.34 -20.28 -12.55
CA ALA A 192 36.92 -20.67 -13.89
C ALA A 192 35.54 -20.10 -14.24
N ARG A 193 35.47 -19.57 -15.46
CA ARG A 193 34.24 -19.55 -16.26
C ARG A 193 33.58 -20.94 -16.21
N ALA A 194 32.30 -21.01 -15.84
CA ALA A 194 31.33 -21.90 -16.49
C ALA A 194 29.94 -21.71 -15.89
N GLY A 195 28.95 -21.63 -16.79
CA GLY A 195 27.74 -22.40 -16.61
C GLY A 195 26.62 -21.75 -15.82
N LYS A 196 25.66 -21.22 -16.57
CA LYS A 196 24.27 -21.05 -16.17
C LYS A 196 23.79 -22.25 -15.34
N ARG A 197 23.16 -21.97 -14.20
CA ARG A 197 22.10 -22.84 -13.68
C ARG A 197 21.11 -22.01 -12.87
N CYS A 198 19.93 -21.83 -13.45
CA CYS A 198 18.74 -21.40 -12.74
C CYS A 198 18.54 -22.31 -11.53
N LEU A 199 18.45 -21.72 -10.34
CA LEU A 199 17.81 -22.32 -9.19
C LEU A 199 16.84 -21.27 -8.63
N LEU A 200 15.56 -21.43 -8.97
CA LEU A 200 14.45 -21.09 -8.09
C LEU A 200 14.18 -22.33 -7.21
N PRO A 201 13.42 -22.26 -6.10
CA PRO A 201 12.64 -21.13 -5.59
C PRO A 201 12.95 -20.79 -4.12
N GLY A 202 12.69 -19.55 -3.71
CA GLY A 202 12.82 -19.16 -2.31
C GLY A 202 12.06 -17.89 -1.97
N GLY A 203 10.73 -18.02 -1.84
CA GLY A 203 9.82 -17.19 -1.03
C GLY A 203 9.74 -15.68 -1.32
N PRO A 204 8.53 -15.08 -1.38
CA PRO A 204 8.43 -13.63 -1.51
C PRO A 204 8.83 -12.98 -0.17
N VAL A 205 9.90 -12.18 -0.17
CA VAL A 205 10.23 -11.28 0.95
C VAL A 205 9.65 -9.92 0.61
N ASN A 206 8.32 -9.85 0.61
CA ASN A 206 7.61 -8.60 0.31
C ASN A 206 7.83 -7.59 1.45
N GLY A 207 8.77 -6.67 1.26
CA GLY A 207 8.87 -5.44 2.02
C GLY A 207 7.82 -4.46 1.49
N HIS A 208 6.77 -4.24 2.27
CA HIS A 208 5.73 -3.24 1.98
C HIS A 208 6.05 -1.96 2.76
N TRP A 209 5.98 -0.81 2.10
CA TRP A 209 6.36 0.49 2.66
C TRP A 209 5.38 1.57 2.18
N PHE A 210 5.18 2.64 2.94
CA PHE A 210 4.30 3.74 2.52
C PHE A 210 5.04 5.07 2.48
N ILE A 211 4.79 5.86 1.44
CA ILE A 211 5.17 7.28 1.37
C ILE A 211 3.88 8.10 1.44
N GLY A 212 3.74 8.95 2.46
CA GLY A 212 2.54 9.75 2.70
C GLY A 212 2.82 11.23 2.86
N GLU A 213 1.85 12.10 2.56
CA GLU A 213 1.99 13.56 2.63
C GLU A 213 1.45 14.11 3.98
N LYS A 214 2.29 14.83 4.73
CA LYS A 214 1.96 15.71 5.85
C LYS A 214 1.29 16.98 5.33
N ARG A 215 0.01 17.10 5.64
CA ARG A 215 -0.85 18.28 5.43
C ARG A 215 -0.19 19.57 5.94
N HIS A 216 0.15 20.47 5.01
CA HIS A 216 0.16 21.92 5.28
C HIS A 216 -1.24 22.48 5.01
N PRO A 217 -1.80 23.35 5.86
CA PRO A 217 -3.00 24.09 5.50
C PRO A 217 -2.58 25.21 4.54
N ASP A 218 -3.40 25.44 3.52
CA ASP A 218 -3.29 26.51 2.54
C ASP A 218 -2.26 26.30 1.41
N ARG A 219 -2.74 25.88 0.24
CA ARG A 219 -2.78 26.75 -0.95
C ARG A 219 -3.54 26.10 -2.09
N ARG A 220 -4.40 26.91 -2.71
CA ARG A 220 -5.06 26.69 -4.01
C ARG A 220 -4.02 26.40 -5.10
N VAL A 221 -4.26 25.39 -5.92
CA VAL A 221 -3.66 25.19 -7.27
C VAL A 221 -4.70 24.41 -8.08
N CYS A 222 -5.38 25.06 -9.04
CA CYS A 222 -5.20 25.02 -10.50
C CYS A 222 -5.58 23.67 -11.12
#